data_AF-A0A8H3CB79-F1
#
_entry.id   AF-A0A8H3CB79-F1
#
_cell.length_a   1.000
_cell.length_b   1.000
_cell.length_c   1.000
_cell.angle_alpha   90.00
_cell.angle_beta   90.00
_cell.angle_gamma   90.00
#
_symmetry.space_group_name_H-M   'P 1'
#
loop_
_entity.id
_entity.type
_entity.pdbx_description
1 polymer ?
#
loop_
_entity_poly.entity_id
_entity_poly.type
_entity_poly.pdbx_seq_one_letter_code
_entity_poly.pdbx_strand_id
1 'polypeptide(L)'
;MRVGTDYDIVGFDHRGMGSTTPTVACFKSREEKDSFYRNIVFELGYTQPPNATKDPLARLDLVLQYRQAISMFETQARFCTLNMPDGGASLKYMGTSTVTRDIEYMSKVITGPDTPINYYGGSYGSILGSYLINMFPERVSRIAIDGVADPVTWTTKHSYEWMDSWLNQTEANYDWFLRACTQLRAGSPNSTVPAYLTSGAARASLLLGILRSRT
;
A
#
# COMPACT_ATOMS: atom_id res chain seq x y z
N MET A 1 25.93 -0.53 -6.57
CA MET A 1 25.66 0.89 -6.89
C MET A 1 26.20 1.72 -5.75
N ARG A 2 26.75 2.93 -5.97
CA ARG A 2 27.28 3.80 -4.90
C ARG A 2 26.52 5.11 -4.82
N VAL A 3 26.43 5.69 -3.62
CA VAL A 3 26.03 7.10 -3.41
C VAL A 3 27.28 7.89 -3.05
N GLY A 4 27.70 8.76 -3.97
CA GLY A 4 28.99 9.46 -3.83
C GLY A 4 30.17 8.50 -3.80
N THR A 5 31.23 8.88 -3.07
CA THR A 5 32.45 8.07 -2.90
C THR A 5 32.42 7.16 -1.69
N ASP A 6 31.48 7.38 -0.77
CA ASP A 6 31.61 6.90 0.62
C ASP A 6 30.63 5.77 0.97
N TYR A 7 29.60 5.54 0.14
CA TYR A 7 28.54 4.59 0.46
C TYR A 7 28.27 3.61 -0.68
N ASP A 8 28.27 2.32 -0.36
CA ASP A 8 27.68 1.28 -1.19
C ASP A 8 26.17 1.17 -0.89
N ILE A 9 25.37 1.06 -1.95
CA ILE A 9 23.93 0.80 -1.85
C ILE A 9 23.71 -0.70 -1.80
N VAL A 10 23.08 -1.14 -0.72
CA VAL A 10 22.64 -2.53 -0.53
C VAL A 10 21.12 -2.56 -0.51
N GLY A 11 20.53 -3.25 -1.50
CA GLY A 11 19.13 -3.64 -1.49
C GLY A 11 19.02 -5.14 -1.24
N PHE A 12 17.92 -5.57 -0.63
CA PHE A 12 17.67 -6.98 -0.38
C PHE A 12 16.17 -7.28 -0.47
N ASP A 13 15.85 -8.51 -0.86
CA ASP A 13 14.49 -9.00 -0.84
C ASP A 13 14.13 -9.45 0.59
N HIS A 14 13.06 -8.88 1.15
CA HIS A 14 12.58 -9.28 2.47
C HIS A 14 12.21 -10.77 2.48
N ARG A 15 12.21 -11.40 3.68
CA ARG A 15 11.63 -12.74 3.86
C ARG A 15 10.26 -12.85 3.20
N GLY A 16 10.05 -13.91 2.42
CA GLY A 16 8.80 -14.12 1.70
C GLY A 16 8.65 -13.35 0.39
N MET A 17 9.62 -12.53 0.00
CA MET A 17 9.56 -11.68 -1.20
C MET A 17 10.69 -11.99 -2.18
N GLY A 18 10.45 -11.72 -3.46
CA GLY A 18 11.46 -11.78 -4.51
C GLY A 18 12.22 -13.11 -4.51
N SER A 19 13.55 -13.01 -4.44
CA SER A 19 14.48 -14.14 -4.48
C SER A 19 14.71 -14.81 -3.12
N THR A 20 14.15 -14.28 -2.03
CA THR A 20 14.33 -14.85 -0.68
C THR A 20 13.41 -16.04 -0.47
N THR A 21 13.99 -17.17 -0.04
CA THR A 21 13.26 -18.44 0.16
C THR A 21 12.88 -18.69 1.62
N PRO A 22 11.69 -19.24 1.91
CA PRO A 22 10.60 -19.51 0.94
C PRO A 22 9.89 -18.21 0.54
N THR A 23 9.54 -18.09 -0.74
CA THR A 23 8.73 -16.97 -1.26
C THR A 23 7.25 -17.21 -0.90
N VAL A 24 6.52 -16.15 -0.53
CA VAL A 24 5.08 -16.23 -0.28
C VAL A 24 4.36 -16.42 -1.61
N ALA A 25 3.79 -17.60 -1.82
CA ALA A 25 3.00 -17.94 -2.99
C ALA A 25 1.58 -18.30 -2.57
N CYS A 26 0.69 -17.32 -2.51
CA CYS A 26 -0.73 -17.59 -2.21
C CYS A 26 -1.47 -18.22 -3.39
N PHE A 27 -0.99 -18.06 -4.61
CA PHE A 27 -1.58 -18.67 -5.80
C PHE A 27 -0.48 -19.39 -6.56
N LYS A 28 -0.80 -20.49 -7.22
CA LYS A 28 0.15 -21.32 -7.98
C LYS A 28 0.55 -20.68 -9.30
N SER A 29 -0.32 -19.83 -9.84
CA SER A 29 -0.05 -19.07 -11.07
C SER A 29 -0.74 -17.72 -11.07
N ARG A 30 -0.33 -16.87 -12.02
CA ARG A 30 -0.97 -15.57 -12.26
C ARG A 30 -2.41 -15.75 -12.72
N GLU A 31 -2.70 -16.78 -13.51
CA GLU A 31 -4.03 -17.09 -14.01
C GLU A 31 -4.98 -17.50 -12.88
N GLU A 32 -4.51 -18.29 -11.92
CA GLU A 32 -5.30 -18.64 -10.72
C GLU A 32 -5.61 -17.39 -9.90
N LYS A 33 -4.60 -16.53 -9.67
CA LYS A 33 -4.78 -15.25 -8.99
C LYS A 33 -5.80 -14.36 -9.72
N ASP A 34 -5.62 -14.16 -11.03
CA ASP A 34 -6.52 -13.34 -11.82
C ASP A 34 -7.94 -13.93 -11.80
N SER A 35 -8.09 -15.25 -11.86
CA SER A 35 -9.39 -15.93 -11.74
C SER A 35 -10.06 -15.70 -10.39
N PHE A 36 -9.27 -15.70 -9.31
CA PHE A 36 -9.76 -15.48 -7.96
C PHE A 36 -10.32 -14.06 -7.78
N TYR A 37 -9.69 -13.05 -8.38
CA TYR A 37 -10.12 -11.66 -8.27
C TYR A 37 -11.19 -11.25 -9.28
N ARG A 38 -11.53 -12.08 -10.27
CA ARG A 38 -12.48 -11.74 -11.32
C ARG A 38 -13.93 -11.67 -10.82
N ASN A 39 -14.65 -10.62 -11.23
CA ASN A 39 -16.08 -10.40 -10.97
C ASN A 39 -16.46 -10.42 -9.48
N ILE A 40 -15.53 -10.01 -8.60
CA ILE A 40 -15.80 -9.87 -7.18
C ILE A 40 -15.58 -8.43 -6.71
N VAL A 41 -16.01 -8.14 -5.47
CA VAL A 41 -15.92 -6.82 -4.83
C VAL A 41 -14.51 -6.19 -4.86
N PHE A 42 -13.44 -6.98 -4.94
CA PHE A 42 -12.08 -6.46 -5.07
C PHE A 42 -11.77 -5.86 -6.45
N GLU A 43 -12.34 -6.40 -7.53
CA GLU A 43 -12.19 -5.86 -8.88
C GLU A 43 -13.27 -4.82 -9.19
N LEU A 44 -14.51 -5.09 -8.81
CA LEU A 44 -15.67 -4.26 -9.14
C LEU A 44 -15.81 -3.03 -8.24
N GLY A 45 -15.19 -3.05 -7.06
CA GLY A 45 -15.40 -2.07 -6.02
C GLY A 45 -16.76 -2.23 -5.33
N TYR A 46 -16.98 -1.41 -4.30
CA TYR A 46 -18.26 -1.34 -3.62
C TYR A 46 -19.24 -0.47 -4.42
N THR A 47 -20.44 -0.97 -4.67
CA THR A 47 -21.47 -0.24 -5.43
C THR A 47 -22.25 0.77 -4.59
N GLN A 48 -22.20 0.62 -3.26
CA GLN A 48 -22.92 1.46 -2.31
C GLN A 48 -21.97 2.44 -1.61
N PRO A 49 -22.40 3.69 -1.34
CA PRO A 49 -21.58 4.63 -0.62
C PRO A 49 -21.43 4.23 0.86
N PRO A 50 -20.38 4.68 1.55
CA PRO A 50 -20.16 4.36 2.97
C PRO A 50 -21.31 4.80 3.90
N ASN A 51 -22.13 5.78 3.46
CA ASN A 51 -23.26 6.31 4.21
C ASN A 51 -24.62 5.73 3.78
N ALA A 52 -24.65 4.57 3.12
CA ALA A 52 -25.86 3.85 2.69
C ALA A 52 -26.80 3.43 3.84
N THR A 53 -26.52 3.81 5.09
CA THR A 53 -27.25 3.43 6.31
C THR A 53 -28.71 3.84 6.36
N LYS A 54 -29.14 4.82 5.54
CA LYS A 54 -30.52 5.33 5.53
C LYS A 54 -31.48 4.53 4.64
N ASP A 55 -30.97 3.82 3.64
CA ASP A 55 -31.77 2.97 2.76
C ASP A 55 -31.58 1.49 3.16
N PRO A 56 -32.63 0.79 3.61
CA PRO A 56 -32.54 -0.62 3.99
C PRO A 56 -32.00 -1.54 2.89
N LEU A 57 -32.35 -1.29 1.62
CA LEU A 57 -31.90 -2.12 0.50
C LEU A 57 -30.44 -1.85 0.16
N ALA A 58 -30.02 -0.59 0.11
CA ALA A 58 -28.63 -0.22 -0.06
C ALA A 58 -27.74 -0.74 1.09
N ARG A 59 -28.24 -0.66 2.33
CA ARG A 59 -27.56 -1.24 3.50
C ARG A 59 -27.41 -2.75 3.36
N LEU A 60 -28.46 -3.46 2.92
CA LEU A 60 -28.39 -4.91 2.71
C LEU A 60 -27.36 -5.27 1.64
N ASP A 61 -27.38 -4.58 0.50
CA ASP A 61 -26.41 -4.78 -0.59
C ASP A 61 -24.97 -4.57 -0.12
N LEU A 62 -24.70 -3.49 0.63
CA LEU A 62 -23.38 -3.22 1.20
C LEU A 62 -22.94 -4.34 2.15
N VAL A 63 -23.82 -4.82 3.03
CA VAL A 63 -23.52 -5.94 3.95
C VAL A 63 -23.18 -7.21 3.17
N LEU A 64 -23.89 -7.51 2.08
CA LEU A 64 -23.60 -8.68 1.25
C LEU A 64 -22.21 -8.56 0.59
N GLN A 65 -21.86 -7.38 0.07
CA GLN A 65 -20.53 -7.13 -0.50
C GLN A 65 -19.41 -7.24 0.55
N TYR A 66 -19.62 -6.75 1.77
CA TYR A 66 -18.66 -6.93 2.86
C TYR A 66 -18.48 -8.41 3.23
N ARG A 67 -19.56 -9.18 3.31
CA ARG A 67 -19.47 -10.62 3.60
C ARG A 67 -18.71 -11.37 2.51
N GLN A 68 -18.93 -11.00 1.25
CA GLN A 68 -18.14 -11.51 0.13
C GLN A 68 -16.65 -11.17 0.30
N ALA A 69 -16.31 -9.90 0.58
CA ALA A 69 -14.93 -9.46 0.79
C ALA A 69 -14.24 -10.25 1.91
N ILE A 70 -14.90 -10.41 3.06
CA ILE A 70 -14.37 -11.16 4.21
C ILE A 70 -14.11 -12.61 3.82
N SER A 71 -15.08 -13.27 3.18
CA SER A 71 -14.91 -14.65 2.71
C SER A 71 -13.72 -14.77 1.75
N MET A 72 -13.51 -13.80 0.87
CA MET A 72 -12.38 -13.80 -0.06
C MET A 72 -11.05 -13.60 0.67
N PHE A 73 -10.95 -12.70 1.65
CA PHE A 73 -9.74 -12.58 2.48
C PHE A 73 -9.43 -13.90 3.21
N GLU A 74 -10.43 -14.56 3.79
CA GLU A 74 -10.25 -15.85 4.46
C GLU A 74 -9.80 -16.95 3.49
N THR A 75 -10.39 -17.02 2.29
CA THR A 75 -9.98 -17.99 1.27
C THR A 75 -8.55 -17.72 0.79
N GLN A 76 -8.19 -16.47 0.53
CA GLN A 76 -6.83 -16.11 0.15
C GLN A 76 -5.83 -16.49 1.25
N ALA A 77 -6.13 -16.21 2.52
CA ALA A 77 -5.28 -16.59 3.64
C ALA A 77 -5.07 -18.11 3.70
N ARG A 78 -6.13 -18.90 3.47
CA ARG A 78 -6.01 -20.37 3.37
C ARG A 78 -5.14 -20.80 2.20
N PHE A 79 -5.27 -20.17 1.04
CA PHE A 79 -4.41 -20.49 -0.10
C PHE A 79 -2.94 -20.19 0.19
N CYS A 80 -2.64 -19.06 0.85
CA CYS A 80 -1.29 -18.77 1.33
C CYS A 80 -0.77 -19.91 2.22
N THR A 81 -1.53 -20.37 3.20
CA THR A 81 -1.10 -21.47 4.08
C THR A 81 -0.88 -22.78 3.32
N LEU A 82 -1.82 -23.16 2.44
CA LEU A 82 -1.79 -24.45 1.75
C LEU A 82 -0.73 -24.53 0.65
N ASN A 83 -0.43 -23.41 -0.01
CA ASN A 83 0.53 -23.37 -1.11
C ASN A 83 1.97 -23.13 -0.64
N MET A 84 2.19 -22.79 0.64
CA MET A 84 3.54 -22.69 1.21
C MET A 84 4.16 -24.09 1.41
N PRO A 85 5.46 -24.28 1.11
CA PRO A 85 6.11 -25.59 1.22
C PRO A 85 6.08 -26.20 2.62
N ASP A 86 5.99 -25.37 3.67
CA ASP A 86 5.98 -25.76 5.07
C ASP A 86 4.57 -25.74 5.69
N GLY A 87 3.53 -25.76 4.85
CA GLY A 87 2.15 -25.67 5.31
C GLY A 87 1.82 -24.35 6.00
N GLY A 88 2.56 -23.27 5.67
CA GLY A 88 2.34 -21.92 6.19
C GLY A 88 3.01 -21.65 7.54
N ALA A 89 3.81 -22.58 8.06
CA ALA A 89 4.48 -22.45 9.36
C ALA A 89 5.39 -21.21 9.44
N SER A 90 5.99 -20.80 8.33
CA SER A 90 6.86 -19.63 8.21
C SER A 90 6.11 -18.30 8.12
N LEU A 91 4.84 -18.28 7.70
CA LEU A 91 4.08 -17.03 7.46
C LEU A 91 4.00 -16.15 8.71
N LYS A 92 3.88 -16.74 9.90
CA LYS A 92 3.87 -16.00 11.18
C LYS A 92 5.16 -15.25 11.48
N TYR A 93 6.26 -15.58 10.79
CA TYR A 93 7.55 -14.90 10.93
C TYR A 93 7.82 -13.93 9.78
N MET A 94 6.87 -13.65 8.89
CA MET A 94 7.04 -12.72 7.77
C MET A 94 6.52 -11.31 8.08
N GLY A 95 6.72 -10.84 9.32
CA GLY A 95 6.29 -9.52 9.79
C GLY A 95 7.41 -8.47 9.76
N THR A 96 7.04 -7.22 9.99
CA THR A 96 7.98 -6.08 10.01
C THR A 96 9.07 -6.21 11.07
N SER A 97 8.72 -6.72 12.26
CA SER A 97 9.67 -6.89 13.36
C SER A 97 10.75 -7.94 13.05
N THR A 98 10.45 -8.92 12.22
CA THR A 98 11.40 -9.96 11.84
C THR A 98 12.25 -9.52 10.66
N VAL A 99 11.70 -8.81 9.68
CA VAL A 99 12.48 -8.12 8.63
C VAL A 99 13.48 -7.13 9.25
N THR A 100 13.08 -6.40 10.29
CA THR A 100 13.98 -5.47 11.01
C THR A 100 15.19 -6.21 11.62
N ARG A 101 14.97 -7.41 12.18
CA ARG A 101 16.05 -8.27 12.68
C ARG A 101 16.95 -8.78 11.57
N ASP A 102 16.40 -9.03 10.38
CA ASP A 102 17.22 -9.42 9.22
C ASP A 102 18.16 -8.29 8.80
N ILE A 103 17.67 -7.05 8.77
CA ILE A 103 18.51 -5.88 8.46
C ILE A 103 19.68 -5.78 9.45
N GLU A 104 19.40 -5.93 10.73
CA GLU A 104 20.41 -5.88 11.79
C GLU A 104 21.44 -7.00 11.64
N TYR A 105 20.98 -8.23 11.42
CA TYR A 105 21.84 -9.39 11.23
C TYR A 105 22.70 -9.26 9.97
N MET A 106 22.12 -8.86 8.84
CA MET A 106 22.86 -8.65 7.59
C MET A 106 23.92 -7.55 7.76
N SER A 107 23.61 -6.46 8.47
CA SER A 107 24.61 -5.43 8.75
C SER A 107 25.78 -5.97 9.56
N LYS A 108 25.54 -6.80 10.58
CA LYS A 108 26.62 -7.47 11.33
C LYS A 108 27.50 -8.33 10.43
N VAL A 109 26.91 -9.05 9.48
CA VAL A 109 27.65 -9.93 8.56
C VAL A 109 28.42 -9.15 7.50
N ILE A 110 27.82 -8.11 6.92
CA ILE A 110 28.38 -7.37 5.79
C ILE A 110 29.43 -6.34 6.25
N THR A 111 29.10 -5.58 7.30
CA THR A 111 29.91 -4.43 7.75
C THR A 111 30.60 -4.64 9.10
N GLY A 112 30.29 -5.74 9.79
CA GLY A 112 30.81 -6.03 11.12
C GLY A 112 29.88 -5.57 12.24
N PRO A 113 30.01 -6.16 13.45
CA PRO A 113 29.09 -5.92 14.56
C PRO A 113 29.22 -4.54 15.21
N ASP A 114 30.35 -3.85 15.02
CA ASP A 114 30.61 -2.54 15.61
C ASP A 114 30.26 -1.39 14.65
N THR A 115 29.95 -1.70 13.39
CA THR A 115 29.63 -0.69 12.36
C THR A 115 28.15 -0.32 12.43
N PRO A 116 27.79 0.96 12.65
CA PRO A 116 26.39 1.38 12.67
C PRO A 116 25.70 1.27 11.30
N ILE A 117 24.40 0.99 11.33
CA ILE A 117 23.50 0.91 10.19
C ILE A 117 23.18 2.32 9.70
N ASN A 118 23.42 2.56 8.41
CA ASN A 118 22.84 3.67 7.67
C ASN A 118 21.67 3.13 6.84
N TYR A 119 20.49 3.74 6.95
CA TYR A 119 19.27 3.23 6.33
C TYR A 119 18.51 4.33 5.60
N TYR A 120 18.02 3.98 4.41
CA TYR A 120 17.03 4.75 3.69
C TYR A 120 15.79 3.87 3.44
N GLY A 121 14.60 4.39 3.71
CA GLY A 121 13.36 3.65 3.50
C GLY A 121 12.18 4.54 3.11
N GLY A 122 11.65 4.31 1.91
CA GLY A 122 10.42 4.95 1.42
C GLY A 122 9.18 4.12 1.70
N SER A 123 8.02 4.76 1.92
CA SER A 123 6.73 4.08 2.10
C SER A 123 6.78 3.04 3.23
N TYR A 124 6.56 1.74 2.97
CA TYR A 124 6.74 0.68 3.98
C TYR A 124 8.14 0.69 4.63
N GLY A 125 9.17 1.13 3.90
CA GLY A 125 10.51 1.34 4.44
C GLY A 125 10.55 2.37 5.57
N SER A 126 9.64 3.33 5.61
CA SER A 126 9.55 4.28 6.73
C SER A 126 9.16 3.61 8.05
N ILE A 127 8.30 2.59 7.98
CA ILE A 127 7.96 1.75 9.14
C ILE A 127 9.18 0.94 9.57
N LEU A 128 9.93 0.34 8.63
CA LEU A 128 11.17 -0.38 8.95
C LEU A 128 12.21 0.52 9.60
N GLY A 129 12.39 1.75 9.12
CA GLY A 129 13.26 2.75 9.75
C GLY A 129 12.83 3.07 11.18
N SER A 130 11.53 3.22 11.41
CA SER A 130 10.96 3.43 12.76
C SER A 130 11.23 2.22 13.67
N TYR A 131 11.08 1.00 13.17
CA TYR A 131 11.38 -0.22 13.91
C TYR A 131 12.87 -0.36 14.22
N LEU A 132 13.77 -0.04 13.28
CA LEU A 132 15.22 -0.07 13.50
C LEU A 132 15.63 0.83 14.67
N ILE A 133 15.15 2.07 14.70
CA ILE A 133 15.45 3.03 15.76
C ILE A 133 14.94 2.53 17.12
N ASN A 134 13.74 1.94 17.17
CA ASN A 134 13.13 1.50 18.43
C ASN A 134 13.67 0.15 18.93
N MET A 135 14.02 -0.76 18.03
CA MET A 135 14.48 -2.10 18.39
C MET A 135 16.00 -2.16 18.61
N PHE A 136 16.77 -1.34 17.89
CA PHE A 136 18.23 -1.34 17.88
C PHE A 136 18.81 0.08 17.89
N PRO A 137 18.44 0.94 18.86
CA PRO A 137 18.88 2.33 18.91
C PRO A 137 20.40 2.48 18.90
N GLU A 138 21.14 1.52 19.45
CA GLU A 138 22.61 1.48 19.50
C GLU A 138 23.26 1.03 18.19
N ARG A 139 22.50 0.45 17.26
CA ARG A 139 23.02 -0.04 15.98
C ARG A 139 22.78 0.92 14.83
N VAL A 140 22.07 2.02 15.01
CA VAL A 140 21.74 2.95 13.92
C VAL A 140 22.59 4.23 13.98
N SER A 141 22.94 4.80 12.83
CA SER A 141 23.60 6.10 12.74
C SER A 141 22.78 7.10 11.93
N ARG A 142 22.73 6.94 10.59
CA ARG A 142 21.98 7.83 9.71
C ARG A 142 20.74 7.12 9.21
N ILE A 143 19.57 7.63 9.58
CA ILE A 143 18.28 7.12 9.11
C ILE A 143 17.59 8.22 8.31
N ALA A 144 17.21 7.92 7.07
CA ALA A 144 16.34 8.75 6.25
C ALA A 144 15.10 7.95 5.88
N ILE A 145 13.92 8.50 6.16
CA ILE A 145 12.64 7.89 5.81
C ILE A 145 11.80 8.87 5.00
N ASP A 146 11.11 8.37 3.98
CA ASP A 146 10.33 9.16 3.03
C ASP A 146 8.95 8.52 2.80
N GLY A 147 7.93 9.32 2.51
CA GLY A 147 6.53 8.86 2.47
C GLY A 147 6.13 8.20 3.78
N VAL A 148 6.31 8.92 4.88
CA VAL A 148 6.25 8.39 6.25
C VAL A 148 4.85 7.91 6.60
N ALA A 149 4.72 6.60 6.79
CA ALA A 149 3.52 5.99 7.34
C ALA A 149 3.53 6.10 8.88
N ASP A 150 2.35 6.24 9.50
CA ASP A 150 2.23 6.37 10.95
C ASP A 150 2.59 5.03 11.66
N PRO A 151 3.72 4.96 12.40
CA PRO A 151 4.15 3.73 13.05
C PRO A 151 3.27 3.34 14.26
N VAL A 152 2.58 4.29 14.89
CA VAL A 152 1.68 4.01 16.01
C VAL A 152 0.42 3.34 15.48
N THR A 153 -0.19 3.89 14.44
CA THR A 153 -1.35 3.26 13.79
C THR A 153 -0.99 1.89 13.20
N TRP A 154 0.20 1.75 12.58
CA TRP A 154 0.68 0.46 12.07
C TRP A 154 0.76 -0.64 13.13
N THR A 155 1.14 -0.29 14.36
CA THR A 155 1.40 -1.26 15.44
C THR A 155 0.22 -1.50 16.36
N THR A 156 -0.68 -0.53 16.50
CA THR A 156 -1.75 -0.55 17.51
C THR A 156 -3.14 -0.72 16.92
N LYS A 157 -3.29 -0.57 15.60
CA LYS A 157 -4.58 -0.62 14.90
C LYS A 157 -4.63 -1.76 13.90
N HIS A 158 -5.83 -2.25 13.63
CA HIS A 158 -6.03 -3.23 12.57
C HIS A 158 -5.83 -2.58 11.20
N SER A 159 -5.42 -3.38 10.21
CA SER A 159 -5.06 -2.84 8.89
C SER A 159 -6.18 -2.10 8.15
N TYR A 160 -7.44 -2.43 8.44
CA TYR A 160 -8.59 -1.72 7.86
C TYR A 160 -8.75 -0.29 8.42
N GLU A 161 -8.16 0.03 9.58
CA GLU A 161 -8.19 1.37 10.18
C GLU A 161 -7.08 2.28 9.63
N TRP A 162 -6.10 1.73 8.92
CA TRP A 162 -4.98 2.51 8.38
C TRP A 162 -5.42 3.50 7.30
N MET A 163 -6.43 3.13 6.52
CA MET A 163 -6.89 3.89 5.34
C MET A 163 -7.34 5.31 5.69
N ASP A 164 -7.95 5.53 6.85
CA ASP A 164 -8.39 6.87 7.28
C ASP A 164 -7.21 7.85 7.34
N SER A 165 -6.07 7.39 7.84
CA SER A 165 -4.85 8.20 7.90
C SER A 165 -4.17 8.34 6.54
N TRP A 166 -4.15 7.28 5.73
CA TRP A 166 -3.43 7.26 4.46
C TRP A 166 -4.15 7.99 3.33
N LEU A 167 -5.48 8.10 3.40
CA LEU A 167 -6.29 8.72 2.37
C LEU A 167 -6.71 10.16 2.70
N ASN A 168 -6.33 10.71 3.85
CA ASN A 168 -6.77 12.03 4.31
C ASN A 168 -6.39 13.20 3.39
N GLN A 169 -5.34 13.05 2.56
CA GLN A 169 -4.89 14.07 1.60
C GLN A 169 -5.36 13.80 0.16
N THR A 170 -6.07 12.69 -0.10
CA THR A 170 -6.44 12.29 -1.46
C THR A 170 -7.26 13.37 -2.16
N GLU A 171 -8.28 13.93 -1.49
CA GLU A 171 -9.11 15.00 -2.04
C GLU A 171 -8.32 16.29 -2.27
N ALA A 172 -7.45 16.66 -1.34
CA ALA A 172 -6.62 17.86 -1.47
C ALA A 172 -5.63 17.75 -2.64
N ASN A 173 -5.03 16.56 -2.83
CA ASN A 173 -4.13 16.27 -3.94
C ASN A 173 -4.88 16.25 -5.27
N TYR A 174 -6.07 15.67 -5.30
CA TYR A 174 -6.94 15.67 -6.48
C TYR A 174 -7.37 17.09 -6.87
N ASP A 175 -7.77 17.90 -5.89
CA ASP A 175 -8.09 19.32 -6.09
C ASP A 175 -6.89 20.12 -6.59
N TRP A 176 -5.70 19.89 -6.03
CA TRP A 176 -4.47 20.51 -6.50
C TRP A 176 -4.19 20.15 -7.95
N PHE A 177 -4.32 18.88 -8.31
CA PHE A 177 -4.14 18.40 -9.68
C PHE A 177 -5.09 19.10 -10.65
N LEU A 178 -6.38 19.18 -10.33
CA LEU A 178 -7.37 19.87 -11.15
C LEU A 178 -7.07 21.38 -11.29
N ARG A 179 -6.65 22.04 -10.21
CA ARG A 179 -6.22 23.45 -10.25
C ARG A 179 -5.00 23.64 -11.14
N ALA A 180 -3.98 22.81 -11.00
CA ALA A 180 -2.77 22.88 -11.83
C ALA A 180 -3.10 22.69 -13.32
N CYS A 181 -3.94 21.71 -13.65
CA CYS A 181 -4.39 21.47 -15.01
C CYS A 181 -5.15 22.66 -15.63
N THR A 182 -5.95 23.37 -14.83
CA THR A 182 -6.72 24.52 -15.31
C THR A 182 -5.87 25.78 -15.44
N GLN A 183 -4.86 25.98 -14.58
CA GLN A 183 -3.90 27.08 -14.70
C GLN A 183 -3.03 26.98 -15.96
N LEU A 184 -2.65 25.77 -16.38
CA LEU A 184 -1.95 25.57 -17.67
C LEU A 184 -2.80 25.96 -18.88
N ARG A 185 -4.14 25.93 -18.76
CA ARG A 185 -5.06 26.43 -19.79
C ARG A 185 -5.29 27.94 -19.72
N ALA A 186 -5.02 28.60 -18.60
CA ALA A 186 -5.18 30.05 -18.42
C ALA A 186 -4.22 30.90 -19.29
N GLY A 187 -3.20 30.30 -19.89
CA GLY A 187 -2.37 30.92 -20.93
C GLY A 187 -2.96 30.85 -22.34
N SER A 188 -4.14 30.23 -22.52
CA SER A 188 -4.90 30.21 -23.77
C SER A 188 -6.00 31.28 -23.74
N PRO A 189 -6.20 32.08 -24.80
CA PRO A 189 -7.14 33.21 -24.79
C PRO A 189 -8.64 32.83 -24.65
N ASN A 190 -8.97 31.56 -24.36
CA ASN A 190 -10.35 31.04 -24.32
C ASN A 190 -10.69 30.19 -23.07
N SER A 191 -9.97 30.34 -21.96
CA SER A 191 -10.12 29.45 -20.80
C SER A 191 -11.00 30.04 -19.68
N THR A 192 -12.33 29.92 -19.81
CA THR A 192 -13.21 29.93 -18.62
C THR A 192 -13.23 28.53 -18.02
N VAL A 193 -12.87 28.40 -16.74
CA VAL A 193 -13.08 27.14 -15.98
C VAL A 193 -14.58 26.95 -15.80
N PRO A 194 -15.20 25.89 -16.34
CA PRO A 194 -16.63 25.72 -16.19
C PRO A 194 -17.00 25.36 -14.75
N ALA A 195 -18.06 25.97 -14.23
CA ALA A 195 -18.56 25.79 -12.86
C ALA A 195 -18.90 24.33 -12.49
N TYR A 196 -18.96 23.41 -13.44
CA TYR A 196 -19.17 21.99 -13.17
C TYR A 196 -17.92 21.25 -12.66
N LEU A 197 -16.71 21.84 -12.69
CA LEU A 197 -15.51 21.22 -12.12
C LEU A 197 -15.38 21.43 -10.60
N THR A 198 -16.21 22.30 -10.01
CA THR A 198 -16.16 22.69 -8.59
C THR A 198 -17.10 21.89 -7.70
N SER A 199 -17.87 20.92 -8.22
CA SER A 199 -18.74 20.06 -7.41
C SER A 199 -18.46 18.56 -7.63
N GLY A 200 -18.50 17.78 -6.53
CA GLY A 200 -18.17 16.35 -6.51
C GLY A 200 -18.98 15.49 -7.49
N ALA A 201 -20.28 15.79 -7.65
CA ALA A 201 -21.17 15.03 -8.53
C ALA A 201 -20.85 15.21 -10.03
N ALA A 202 -20.36 16.39 -10.43
CA ALA A 202 -20.06 16.68 -11.82
C ALA A 202 -18.67 16.15 -12.26
N ARG A 203 -17.77 15.88 -11.32
CA ARG A 203 -16.45 15.25 -11.55
C ARG A 203 -16.58 13.80 -12.07
N ALA A 204 -17.56 13.04 -11.57
CA ALA A 204 -17.80 11.65 -12.00
C ALA A 204 -18.32 11.56 -13.45
N SER A 205 -19.21 12.46 -13.86
CA SER A 205 -19.77 12.48 -15.22
C SER A 205 -18.75 12.87 -16.28
N LEU A 206 -17.76 13.72 -15.95
CA LEU A 206 -16.71 14.12 -16.89
C LEU A 206 -15.71 12.98 -17.16
N LEU A 207 -15.34 12.20 -16.13
CA LEU A 207 -14.48 11.03 -16.30
C LEU A 207 -15.15 9.98 -17.19
N LEU A 208 -16.45 9.73 -16.99
CA LEU A 208 -17.24 8.84 -17.84
C LEU A 208 -17.38 9.35 -19.28
N GLY A 209 -17.49 10.66 -19.48
CA GLY A 209 -17.54 11.28 -20.82
C GLY A 209 -16.21 11.18 -21.57
N ILE A 210 -15.08 11.44 -20.90
CA ILE A 210 -13.75 11.35 -21.51
C ILE A 210 -13.43 9.89 -21.89
N LEU A 211 -13.77 8.93 -21.04
CA LEU A 211 -13.56 7.50 -21.30
C LEU A 211 -14.45 6.97 -22.45
N ARG A 212 -15.69 7.46 -22.59
CA ARG A 212 -16.58 7.10 -23.71
C ARG A 212 -16.19 7.72 -25.05
N SER A 213 -15.44 8.82 -25.06
CA SER A 213 -15.00 9.48 -26.30
C SER A 213 -13.76 8.85 -26.95
N ARG A 214 -13.19 7.79 -26.35
CA ARG A 214 -12.01 7.07 -26.84
C ARG A 214 -12.29 5.64 -27.29
N THR A 215 -13.56 5.30 -27.53
CA THR A 215 -14.01 4.14 -28.31
C THR A 215 -14.74 4.63 -29.54
#